data_AF-I0WKP6-F1
#
_entry.id   AF-I0WKP6-F1
#
_cell.length_a   1.000
_cell.length_b   1.000
_cell.length_c   1.000
_cell.angle_alpha   90.00
_cell.angle_beta   90.00
_cell.angle_gamma   90.00
#
_symmetry.space_group_name_H-M   'P 1'
#
loop_
_entity.id
_entity.type
_entity.pdbx_description
1 polymer ?
#
loop_
_entity_poly.entity_id
_entity_poly.type
_entity_poly.pdbx_seq_one_letter_code
_entity_poly.pdbx_strand_id
1 'polypeptide(L)'
;MSGENALSVTDRWLAAVPQLPGLTDPAAQVAERLVLLLHYGIDWSDRNWVAARRGDYWDTLLPTRVRLATYNSINLHQWWTASAARLGSAPRTDEQRSELAMLLTSEARPVLQVMRDQTTALTLRTRIVADAVRAARTEHGLAS
;
A
#
# COMPACT_ATOMS: atom_id res chain seq x y z
N MET A 1 29.59 -7.81 8.89
CA MET A 1 29.47 -7.21 7.55
C MET A 1 28.18 -6.40 7.54
N SER A 2 28.30 -5.09 7.74
CA SER A 2 27.15 -4.17 7.71
C SER A 2 26.69 -4.06 6.27
N GLY A 3 25.66 -4.84 5.90
CA GLY A 3 24.99 -4.65 4.62
C GLY A 3 24.38 -3.25 4.62
N GLU A 4 24.71 -2.44 3.61
CA GLU A 4 23.97 -1.23 3.32
C GLU A 4 22.48 -1.59 3.32
N ASN A 5 21.74 -0.97 4.23
CA ASN A 5 20.33 -1.25 4.44
C ASN A 5 19.59 -0.66 3.23
N ALA A 6 19.53 -1.42 2.13
CA ALA A 6 18.84 -1.01 0.93
C ALA A 6 17.39 -0.73 1.33
N LEU A 7 17.01 0.56 1.30
CA LEU A 7 15.67 1.01 1.63
C LEU A 7 14.66 0.17 0.86
N SER A 8 13.62 -0.31 1.54
CA SER A 8 12.54 -1.05 0.89
C SER A 8 11.83 -0.16 -0.15
N VAL A 9 11.04 -0.74 -1.05
CA VAL A 9 10.37 0.06 -2.08
C VAL A 9 9.34 1.00 -1.46
N THR A 10 8.69 0.58 -0.36
CA THR A 10 7.79 1.46 0.39
C THR A 10 8.54 2.55 1.16
N ASP A 11 9.75 2.29 1.68
CA ASP A 11 10.56 3.34 2.32
C ASP A 11 10.88 4.47 1.33
N ARG A 12 11.19 4.12 0.07
CA ARG A 12 11.41 5.13 -0.98
C ARG A 12 10.15 5.96 -1.27
N TRP A 13 8.97 5.36 -1.22
CA TRP A 13 7.71 6.10 -1.39
C TRP A 13 7.39 6.97 -0.18
N LEU A 14 7.58 6.45 1.03
CA LEU A 14 7.36 7.20 2.28
C LEU A 14 8.33 8.38 2.41
N ALA A 15 9.56 8.25 1.91
CA ALA A 15 10.54 9.32 1.88
C ALA A 15 10.11 10.54 1.03
N ALA A 16 9.13 10.38 0.12
CA ALA A 16 8.58 11.49 -0.66
C ALA A 16 7.71 12.46 0.17
N VAL A 17 7.36 12.11 1.40
CA VAL A 17 6.49 12.91 2.29
C VAL A 17 7.12 13.12 3.68
N PRO A 18 8.29 13.79 3.78
CA PRO A 18 9.00 13.96 5.05
C PRO A 18 8.20 14.70 6.13
N GLN A 19 7.19 15.48 5.74
CA GLN A 19 6.29 16.19 6.65
C GLN A 19 5.24 15.29 7.32
N LEU A 20 5.01 14.08 6.80
CA LEU A 20 4.06 13.14 7.36
C LEU A 20 4.76 12.33 8.47
N PRO A 21 4.35 12.44 9.75
CA PRO A 21 5.01 11.70 10.81
C PRO A 21 4.97 10.19 10.55
N GLY A 22 6.11 9.54 10.76
CA GLY A 22 6.21 8.08 10.70
C GLY A 22 5.34 7.43 11.78
N LEU A 23 4.77 6.27 11.46
CA LEU A 23 4.03 5.47 12.43
C LEU A 23 5.02 4.79 13.39
N THR A 24 4.75 4.82 14.69
CA THR A 24 5.62 4.22 15.71
C THR A 24 5.24 2.79 16.06
N ASP A 25 3.96 2.45 15.90
CA ASP A 25 3.46 1.10 16.13
C ASP A 25 3.89 0.15 14.98
N PRO A 26 4.57 -0.98 15.28
CA PRO A 26 5.03 -1.91 14.25
C PRO A 26 3.91 -2.49 13.38
N ALA A 27 2.73 -2.75 13.95
CA ALA A 27 1.61 -3.31 13.19
C ALA A 27 1.03 -2.26 12.21
N ALA A 28 0.95 -1.00 12.64
CA ALA A 28 0.54 0.11 11.80
C ALA A 28 1.52 0.37 10.65
N GLN A 29 2.83 0.23 10.91
CA GLN A 29 3.86 0.29 9.88
C GLN A 29 3.70 -0.80 8.81
N VAL A 30 3.43 -2.04 9.22
CA VAL A 30 3.17 -3.15 8.27
C VAL A 30 1.87 -2.89 7.49
N ALA A 31 0.83 -2.42 8.16
CA ALA A 31 -0.45 -2.10 7.53
C ALA A 31 -0.30 -1.01 6.46
N GLU A 32 0.42 0.07 6.76
CA GLU A 32 0.71 1.16 5.81
C GLU A 32 1.43 0.64 4.57
N ARG A 33 2.50 -0.15 4.75
CA ARG A 33 3.28 -0.71 3.65
C ARG A 33 2.47 -1.67 2.78
N LEU A 34 1.64 -2.52 3.39
CA LEU A 34 0.74 -3.42 2.65
C LEU A 34 -0.28 -2.65 1.80
N VAL A 35 -0.87 -1.57 2.33
CA VAL A 35 -1.83 -0.75 1.56
C VAL A 35 -1.13 0.04 0.45
N LEU A 36 0.10 0.51 0.67
CA LEU A 36 0.92 1.13 -0.39
C LEU A 36 1.23 0.15 -1.52
N LEU A 37 1.72 -1.04 -1.21
CA LEU A 37 1.97 -2.09 -2.21
C LEU A 37 0.70 -2.46 -2.96
N LEU A 38 -0.43 -2.53 -2.26
CA LEU A 38 -1.73 -2.77 -2.87
C LEU A 38 -2.07 -1.66 -3.88
N HIS A 39 -1.93 -0.38 -3.51
CA HIS A 39 -2.19 0.76 -4.39
C HIS A 39 -1.29 0.75 -5.63
N TYR A 40 0.02 0.62 -5.45
CA TYR A 40 0.99 0.68 -6.56
C TYR A 40 0.96 -0.55 -7.47
N GLY A 41 0.39 -1.66 -7.00
CA GLY A 41 0.17 -2.85 -7.79
C GLY A 41 -1.08 -2.80 -8.68
N ILE A 42 -2.04 -1.88 -8.45
CA ILE A 42 -3.30 -1.79 -9.22
C ILE A 42 -3.01 -1.53 -10.68
N ASP A 43 -3.44 -2.43 -11.57
CA ASP A 43 -3.52 -2.16 -13.00
C ASP A 43 -4.48 -0.99 -13.26
N TRP A 44 -3.95 0.13 -13.76
CA TRP A 44 -4.72 1.34 -14.06
C TRP A 44 -5.10 1.44 -15.54
N SER A 45 -4.84 0.40 -16.34
CA SER A 45 -5.31 0.29 -17.72
C SER A 45 -6.81 0.00 -17.79
N ASP A 46 -7.40 0.22 -18.96
CA ASP A 46 -8.84 -0.02 -19.20
C ASP A 46 -9.26 -1.50 -19.05
N ARG A 47 -8.29 -2.42 -18.88
CA ARG A 47 -8.56 -3.84 -18.60
C ARG A 47 -8.98 -4.09 -17.16
N ASN A 48 -8.72 -3.16 -16.24
CA ASN A 48 -9.13 -3.26 -14.85
C ASN A 48 -10.30 -2.33 -14.56
N TRP A 49 -11.39 -2.88 -14.03
CA TRP A 49 -12.61 -2.13 -13.72
C TRP A 49 -12.38 -0.94 -12.77
N VAL A 50 -11.35 -1.00 -11.92
CA VAL A 50 -10.99 0.10 -11.01
C VAL A 50 -10.60 1.36 -11.79
N ALA A 51 -10.00 1.23 -12.98
CA ALA A 51 -9.59 2.36 -13.81
C ALA A 51 -10.80 3.20 -14.27
N ALA A 52 -11.93 2.58 -14.56
CA ALA A 52 -13.18 3.27 -14.91
C ALA A 52 -13.81 4.02 -13.72
N ARG A 53 -13.34 3.78 -12.50
CA ARG A 53 -13.90 4.32 -11.25
C ARG A 53 -12.87 5.06 -10.40
N ARG A 54 -11.89 5.71 -11.07
CA ARG A 54 -10.85 6.52 -10.42
C ARG A 54 -11.42 7.59 -9.48
N GLY A 55 -12.56 8.20 -9.83
CA GLY A 55 -13.23 9.19 -8.98
C GLY A 55 -13.68 8.65 -7.63
N ASP A 56 -14.10 7.39 -7.57
CA ASP A 56 -14.58 6.73 -6.35
C ASP A 56 -13.45 6.06 -5.55
N TYR A 57 -12.24 5.99 -6.12
CA TYR A 57 -11.21 5.08 -5.66
C TYR A 57 -10.78 5.33 -4.22
N TRP A 58 -10.43 6.58 -3.91
CA TRP A 58 -9.92 6.95 -2.60
C TRP A 58 -11.00 6.95 -1.53
N ASP A 59 -12.20 7.43 -1.87
CA ASP A 59 -13.23 7.69 -0.87
C ASP A 59 -14.13 6.47 -0.64
N THR A 60 -14.21 5.55 -1.60
CA THR A 60 -15.06 4.36 -1.52
C THR A 60 -14.29 3.07 -1.76
N LEU A 61 -13.66 2.90 -2.93
CA LEU A 61 -13.21 1.57 -3.34
C LEU A 61 -12.08 1.02 -2.45
N LEU A 62 -10.98 1.75 -2.31
CA LEU A 62 -9.85 1.32 -1.49
C LEU A 62 -10.26 1.04 -0.03
N PRO A 63 -10.89 1.98 0.70
CA PRO A 63 -11.24 1.74 2.11
C PRO A 63 -12.26 0.59 2.27
N THR A 64 -13.24 0.46 1.38
CA THR A 64 -14.18 -0.67 1.42
C THR A 64 -13.47 -2.00 1.17
N ARG A 65 -12.56 -2.08 0.19
CA ARG A 65 -11.84 -3.35 -0.11
C ARG A 65 -10.92 -3.76 1.03
N VAL A 66 -10.19 -2.81 1.61
CA VAL A 66 -9.33 -3.06 2.78
C VAL A 66 -10.16 -3.60 3.94
N ARG A 67 -11.25 -2.91 4.33
CA ARG A 67 -12.12 -3.36 5.43
C ARG A 67 -12.71 -4.73 5.19
N LEU A 68 -13.34 -4.95 4.03
CA LEU A 68 -14.00 -6.22 3.73
C LEU A 68 -13.01 -7.38 3.71
N ALA A 69 -11.79 -7.20 3.19
CA ALA A 69 -10.78 -8.24 3.25
C ALA A 69 -10.37 -8.54 4.69
N THR A 70 -10.22 -7.51 5.53
CA THR A 70 -9.85 -7.66 6.95
C THR A 70 -10.88 -8.47 7.74
N TYR A 71 -12.19 -8.23 7.55
CA TYR A 71 -13.22 -9.02 8.24
C TYR A 71 -13.23 -10.51 7.85
N ASN A 72 -12.74 -10.84 6.66
CA ASN A 72 -12.82 -12.19 6.09
C ASN A 72 -11.49 -12.96 6.13
N SER A 73 -10.46 -12.42 6.78
CA SER A 73 -9.11 -12.99 6.77
C SER A 73 -8.65 -13.32 8.17
N ILE A 74 -8.04 -14.50 8.33
CA ILE A 74 -7.40 -14.90 9.60
C ILE A 74 -5.88 -14.68 9.59
N ASN A 75 -5.30 -14.39 8.41
CA ASN A 75 -3.88 -14.09 8.23
C ASN A 75 -3.64 -13.09 7.09
N LEU A 76 -2.40 -12.60 6.97
CA LEU A 76 -2.04 -11.57 5.97
C LEU A 76 -2.04 -12.10 4.54
N HIS A 77 -1.73 -13.38 4.32
CA HIS A 77 -1.78 -14.00 2.99
C HIS A 77 -3.20 -14.01 2.42
N GLN A 78 -4.19 -14.39 3.23
CA GLN A 78 -5.60 -14.35 2.86
C GLN A 78 -6.05 -12.91 2.60
N TRP A 79 -5.66 -11.98 3.47
CA TRP A 79 -6.00 -10.57 3.33
C TRP A 79 -5.46 -9.97 2.02
N TRP A 80 -4.19 -10.23 1.72
CA TRP A 80 -3.56 -9.76 0.49
C TRP A 80 -4.27 -10.34 -0.73
N THR A 81 -4.44 -11.67 -0.78
CA THR A 81 -5.09 -12.35 -1.90
C THR A 81 -6.50 -11.81 -2.15
N ALA A 82 -7.29 -11.65 -1.10
CA ALA A 82 -8.67 -11.17 -1.17
C ALA A 82 -8.77 -9.69 -1.60
N SER A 83 -7.81 -8.86 -1.20
CA SER A 83 -7.75 -7.43 -1.55
C SER A 83 -7.24 -7.23 -2.97
N ALA A 84 -6.12 -7.90 -3.29
CA ALA A 84 -5.44 -7.83 -4.58
C ALA A 84 -6.35 -8.29 -5.72
N ALA A 85 -7.04 -9.43 -5.56
CA ALA A 85 -7.99 -9.93 -6.56
C ALA A 85 -9.15 -8.94 -6.80
N ARG A 86 -9.67 -8.30 -5.75
CA ARG A 86 -10.78 -7.34 -5.89
C ARG A 86 -10.37 -6.04 -6.56
N LEU A 87 -9.11 -5.62 -6.40
CA LEU A 87 -8.60 -4.37 -6.95
C LEU A 87 -7.83 -4.55 -8.27
N GLY A 88 -7.63 -5.78 -8.74
CA GLY A 88 -6.75 -6.06 -9.89
C GLY A 88 -5.32 -5.60 -9.61
N SER A 89 -4.82 -5.86 -8.41
CA SER A 89 -3.49 -5.47 -7.96
C SER A 89 -2.54 -6.66 -7.89
N ALA A 90 -1.29 -6.45 -8.30
CA ALA A 90 -0.21 -7.42 -8.14
C ALA A 90 1.12 -6.67 -8.01
N PRO A 91 2.11 -7.20 -7.25
CA PRO A 91 3.44 -6.62 -7.21
C PRO A 91 4.08 -6.67 -8.61
N ARG A 92 4.68 -5.56 -9.05
CA ARG A 92 5.14 -5.35 -10.43
C ARG A 92 6.63 -5.56 -10.64
N THR A 93 7.41 -5.51 -9.56
CA THR A 93 8.88 -5.64 -9.61
C THR A 93 9.35 -6.71 -8.63
N ASP A 94 10.59 -7.18 -8.78
CA ASP A 94 11.22 -8.10 -7.84
C ASP A 94 11.28 -7.51 -6.42
N GLU A 95 11.58 -6.21 -6.28
CA GLU A 95 11.64 -5.56 -4.97
C GLU A 95 10.28 -5.51 -4.29
N GLN A 96 9.20 -5.22 -5.03
CA GLN A 96 7.83 -5.27 -4.50
C GLN A 96 7.45 -6.69 -4.08
N ARG A 97 7.85 -7.71 -4.84
CA ARG A 97 7.60 -9.11 -4.51
C ARG A 97 8.33 -9.54 -3.24
N SER A 98 9.61 -9.19 -3.13
CA SER A 98 10.43 -9.50 -1.95
C SER A 98 9.91 -8.79 -0.69
N GLU A 99 9.61 -7.49 -0.78
CA GLU A 99 9.08 -6.75 0.36
C GLU A 99 7.71 -7.30 0.79
N LEU A 100 6.80 -7.56 -0.15
CA LEU A 100 5.51 -8.17 0.16
C LEU A 100 5.71 -9.52 0.86
N ALA A 101 6.57 -10.39 0.35
CA ALA A 101 6.83 -11.69 0.94
C ALA A 101 7.28 -11.58 2.40
N MET A 102 8.14 -10.61 2.73
CA MET A 102 8.55 -10.34 4.12
C MET A 102 7.38 -9.82 4.97
N LEU A 103 6.60 -8.86 4.48
CA LEU A 103 5.48 -8.30 5.25
C LEU A 103 4.43 -9.36 5.60
N LEU A 104 4.18 -10.31 4.70
CA LEU A 104 3.21 -11.39 4.89
C LEU A 104 3.59 -12.36 6.02
N THR A 105 4.85 -12.39 6.48
CA THR A 105 5.28 -13.21 7.63
C THR A 105 5.05 -12.51 8.98
N SER A 106 4.56 -11.27 8.99
CA SER A 106 4.32 -10.49 10.22
C SER A 106 3.15 -11.06 11.04
N GLU A 107 3.09 -10.73 12.33
CA GLU A 107 1.97 -11.14 13.19
C GLU A 107 0.65 -10.55 12.67
N ALA A 108 -0.25 -11.43 12.21
CA ALA A 108 -1.43 -10.98 11.47
C ALA A 108 -2.46 -10.24 12.33
N ARG A 109 -2.71 -10.71 13.56
CA ARG A 109 -3.79 -10.18 14.40
C ARG A 109 -3.69 -8.67 14.64
N PRO A 110 -2.56 -8.11 15.12
CA PRO A 110 -2.47 -6.67 15.35
C PRO A 110 -2.51 -5.87 14.04
N VAL A 111 -1.92 -6.37 12.95
CA VAL A 111 -1.95 -5.69 11.64
C VAL A 111 -3.38 -5.61 11.09
N LEU A 112 -4.11 -6.73 11.12
CA LEU A 112 -5.51 -6.78 10.70
C LEU A 112 -6.39 -5.88 11.59
N GLN A 113 -6.12 -5.81 12.89
CA GLN A 113 -6.83 -4.89 13.77
C GLN A 113 -6.60 -3.43 13.37
N VAL A 114 -5.35 -3.02 13.10
CA VAL A 114 -5.06 -1.67 12.60
C VAL A 114 -5.76 -1.39 11.27
N MET A 115 -5.72 -2.32 10.32
CA MET A 115 -6.40 -2.16 9.03
C MET A 115 -7.91 -1.98 9.18
N ARG A 116 -8.53 -2.63 10.17
CA ARG A 116 -9.96 -2.50 10.49
C ARG A 116 -10.28 -1.16 11.15
N ASP A 117 -9.52 -0.81 12.18
CA ASP A 117 -9.85 0.31 13.07
C ASP A 117 -9.40 1.65 12.49
N GLN A 118 -8.35 1.64 11.67
CA GLN A 118 -7.69 2.84 11.13
C GLN A 118 -7.76 2.94 9.60
N THR A 119 -8.72 2.27 8.94
CA THR A 119 -8.78 2.22 7.46
C THR A 119 -8.77 3.62 6.83
N THR A 120 -9.54 4.55 7.38
CA THR A 120 -9.62 5.93 6.86
C THR A 120 -8.25 6.61 6.93
N ALA A 121 -7.53 6.47 8.05
CA ALA A 121 -6.20 7.04 8.21
C ALA A 121 -5.20 6.42 7.23
N LEU A 122 -5.18 5.08 7.10
CA LEU A 122 -4.31 4.38 6.14
C LEU A 122 -4.59 4.80 4.69
N THR A 123 -5.86 4.97 4.34
CA THR A 123 -6.28 5.42 3.00
C THR A 123 -5.80 6.83 2.71
N LEU A 124 -5.97 7.77 3.66
CA LEU A 124 -5.48 9.15 3.54
C LEU A 124 -3.96 9.21 3.42
N ARG A 125 -3.23 8.47 4.26
CA ARG A 125 -1.76 8.40 4.21
C ARG A 125 -1.28 7.84 2.87
N THR A 126 -1.91 6.77 2.38
CA THR A 126 -1.61 6.19 1.06
C THR A 126 -1.83 7.22 -0.06
N ARG A 127 -2.92 7.99 -0.02
CA ARG A 127 -3.19 9.06 -0.98
C ARG A 127 -2.13 10.17 -0.95
N ILE A 128 -1.78 10.65 0.24
CA ILE A 128 -0.74 11.68 0.44
C ILE A 128 0.60 11.21 -0.17
N VAL A 129 1.01 9.97 0.11
CA VAL A 129 2.22 9.37 -0.45
C VAL A 129 2.12 9.24 -1.97
N ALA A 130 0.99 8.76 -2.50
CA ALA A 130 0.79 8.59 -3.94
C ALA A 130 0.84 9.92 -4.71
N ASP A 131 0.23 10.97 -4.17
CA ASP A 131 0.25 12.30 -4.76
C ASP A 131 1.67 12.89 -4.77
N ALA A 132 2.43 12.74 -3.67
CA ALA A 132 3.81 13.22 -3.58
C ALA A 132 4.76 12.46 -4.53
N VAL A 133 4.66 11.14 -4.60
CA VAL A 133 5.47 10.33 -5.55
C VAL A 133 5.14 10.70 -7.00
N ARG A 134 3.86 10.98 -7.31
CA ARG A 134 3.46 11.45 -8.65
C ARG A 134 4.07 12.82 -8.96
N ALA A 135 4.04 13.75 -8.02
CA ALA A 135 4.64 15.07 -8.18
C ALA A 135 6.16 14.96 -8.42
N ALA A 136 6.87 14.22 -7.57
CA ALA A 136 8.32 14.02 -7.70
C ALA A 136 8.73 13.39 -9.04
N ARG A 137 7.97 12.41 -9.55
CA ARG A 137 8.22 11.82 -10.87
C ARG A 137 8.02 12.81 -12.02
N THR A 138 7.02 13.68 -11.89
CA THR A 138 6.73 14.71 -12.90
C THR A 138 7.84 15.76 -12.92
N GLU A 139 8.30 16.21 -11.75
CA GLU A 139 9.41 17.16 -11.61
C GLU A 139 10.72 16.60 -12.18
N HIS A 140 11.07 15.34 -11.88
CA HIS A 140 12.26 14.70 -12.45
C HIS A 140 12.16 14.52 -13.97
N GLY A 141 10.97 14.26 -14.51
CA GLY A 141 10.74 14.15 -15.96
C GLY A 141 10.72 15.49 -16.68
N LEU A 142 10.43 16.59 -15.99
CA LEU A 142 10.55 17.97 -16.52
C LEU A 142 11.99 18.51 -16.43
N ALA A 143 12.83 17.92 -15.57
CA ALA A 143 14.24 18.29 -15.40
C ALA A 143 15.21 17.46 -16.27
N SER A 144 14.69 16.54 -17.10
CA SER A 144 15.44 15.72 -18.06
C SER A 144 15.24 16.23 -19.49
#